data_AF-A0A839ZZM4-F1
#
_entry.id   AF-A0A839ZZM4-F1
#
_cell.length_a   1.000
_cell.length_b   1.000
_cell.length_c   1.000
_cell.angle_alpha   90.00
_cell.angle_beta   90.00
_cell.angle_gamma   90.00
#
_symmetry.space_group_name_H-M   'P 1'
#
loop_
_entity.id
_entity.type
_entity.pdbx_description
1 polymer ?
#
loop_
_entity_poly.entity_id
_entity_poly.type
_entity_poly.pdbx_seq_one_letter_code
_entity_poly.pdbx_strand_id
1 'polypeptide(L)'
;MNRHPYIAEVAALIGDPARANILSALMGGQALTATELAHVAGVTPQTASGHLGKLTDGRLLDLAVQGRHRYYRLASVDVARMLEGLMAFAADGAPRHRPRSIRDDALAAARTCYDHLAGRLGVALADALTARGHLILSDDGGTLTPRGRAHLSEFGAILPDGCRQRRQLCKPCLDWSERRWHVGGLVGAEIARRCFELGWLERAKEGRAIHVSREGETGLLRTFGVDWFGTRTQGDPPLSPEAVGLAGDLKLDH
;
A
#
# COMPACT_ATOMS: atom_id res chain seq x y z
N MET A 1 30.37 24.70 -1.34
CA MET A 1 30.47 23.27 -1.73
C MET A 1 29.09 22.80 -2.11
N ASN A 2 28.83 22.66 -3.41
CA ASN A 2 27.49 22.40 -3.97
C ASN A 2 26.96 21.05 -3.48
N ARG A 3 26.06 21.04 -2.50
CA ARG A 3 25.32 19.84 -2.07
C ARG A 3 24.18 19.57 -3.05
N HIS A 4 24.52 19.19 -4.27
CA HIS A 4 23.58 18.37 -5.02
C HIS A 4 23.50 17.02 -4.30
N PRO A 5 22.31 16.52 -3.96
CA PRO A 5 22.18 15.18 -3.39
C PRO A 5 22.83 14.18 -4.35
N TYR A 6 23.86 13.47 -3.89
CA TYR A 6 24.61 12.56 -4.74
C TYR A 6 23.81 11.27 -4.90
N ILE A 7 23.06 11.19 -6.00
CA ILE A 7 22.17 10.07 -6.31
C ILE A 7 22.87 8.71 -6.19
N ALA A 8 24.17 8.64 -6.46
CA ALA A 8 24.97 7.43 -6.35
C ALA A 8 25.06 6.89 -4.91
N GLU A 9 25.10 7.76 -3.87
CA GLU A 9 25.10 7.32 -2.48
C GLU A 9 23.78 6.63 -2.11
N VAL A 10 22.65 7.26 -2.47
CA VAL A 10 21.32 6.70 -2.22
C VAL A 10 21.13 5.40 -3.02
N ALA A 11 21.54 5.38 -4.29
CA ALA A 11 21.48 4.19 -5.13
C ALA A 11 22.34 3.05 -4.56
N ALA A 12 23.55 3.33 -4.07
CA ALA A 12 24.41 2.33 -3.44
C ALA A 12 23.82 1.76 -2.14
N LEU A 13 23.08 2.59 -1.37
CA LEU A 13 22.34 2.12 -0.21
C LEU A 13 21.17 1.21 -0.61
N ILE A 14 20.51 1.45 -1.73
CA ILE A 14 19.36 0.64 -2.16
C ILE A 14 19.79 -0.63 -2.89
N GLY A 15 20.88 -0.57 -3.66
CA GLY A 15 21.35 -1.63 -4.58
C GLY A 15 21.93 -2.90 -3.93
N ASP A 16 21.55 -3.19 -2.69
CA ASP A 16 21.94 -4.40 -1.95
C ASP A 16 20.69 -5.24 -1.65
N PRO A 17 20.70 -6.55 -1.91
CA PRO A 17 19.49 -7.38 -1.76
C PRO A 17 18.87 -7.36 -0.36
N ALA A 18 19.69 -7.39 0.70
CA ALA A 18 19.19 -7.38 2.07
C ALA A 18 18.57 -6.02 2.40
N ARG A 19 19.22 -4.92 2.02
CA ARG A 19 18.67 -3.56 2.21
C ARG A 19 17.40 -3.34 1.39
N ALA A 20 17.36 -3.80 0.14
CA ALA A 20 16.17 -3.75 -0.70
C ALA A 20 15.00 -4.50 -0.04
N ASN A 21 15.22 -5.71 0.47
CA ASN A 21 14.20 -6.48 1.17
C ASN A 21 13.69 -5.78 2.44
N ILE A 22 14.59 -5.19 3.23
CA ILE A 22 14.22 -4.37 4.41
C ILE A 22 13.33 -3.20 4.01
N LEU A 23 13.75 -2.43 3.00
CA LEU A 23 13.00 -1.27 2.52
C LEU A 23 11.63 -1.68 1.97
N SER A 24 11.55 -2.76 1.19
CA SER A 24 10.29 -3.31 0.67
C SER A 24 9.35 -3.82 1.77
N ALA A 25 9.87 -4.33 2.89
CA ALA A 25 9.07 -4.75 4.04
C ALA A 25 8.39 -3.56 4.72
N LEU A 26 9.13 -2.45 4.87
CA LEU A 26 8.69 -1.23 5.57
C LEU A 26 7.74 -0.36 4.73
N MET A 27 7.60 -0.64 3.44
CA MET A 27 6.60 -0.01 2.58
C MET A 27 5.15 -0.28 3.03
N GLY A 28 4.91 -1.09 4.07
CA GLY A 28 3.56 -1.32 4.63
C GLY A 28 3.10 -0.21 5.57
N GLY A 29 3.99 0.74 5.87
CA GLY A 29 3.77 1.82 6.84
C GLY A 29 4.00 1.41 8.30
N GLN A 30 4.16 0.12 8.57
CA GLN A 30 4.42 -0.41 9.92
C GLN A 30 5.88 -0.20 10.32
N ALA A 31 6.10 0.09 11.61
CA ALA A 31 7.43 0.10 12.19
C ALA A 31 7.80 -1.31 12.66
N LEU A 32 8.96 -1.83 12.22
CA LEU A 32 9.39 -3.21 12.47
C LEU A 32 10.67 -3.24 13.31
N THR A 33 10.83 -4.30 14.11
CA THR A 33 12.03 -4.53 14.90
C THR A 33 13.20 -5.01 14.04
N ALA A 34 14.42 -4.87 14.56
CA ALA A 34 15.62 -5.40 13.90
C ALA A 34 15.54 -6.93 13.64
N THR A 35 14.90 -7.68 14.54
CA THR A 35 14.74 -9.14 14.41
C THR A 35 13.81 -9.51 13.27
N GLU A 36 12.66 -8.83 13.16
CA GLU A 36 11.72 -9.04 12.05
C GLU A 36 12.37 -8.68 10.71
N LEU A 37 13.11 -7.57 10.67
CA LEU A 37 13.81 -7.12 9.46
C LEU A 37 14.97 -8.05 9.08
N ALA A 38 15.67 -8.63 10.05
CA ALA A 38 16.68 -9.66 9.80
C ALA A 38 16.08 -10.91 9.15
N HIS A 39 14.92 -11.35 9.65
CA HIS A 39 14.19 -12.49 9.11
C HIS A 39 13.75 -12.24 7.66
N VAL A 40 13.13 -11.09 7.38
CA VAL A 40 12.69 -10.73 6.02
C VAL A 40 13.85 -10.57 5.05
N ALA A 41 14.98 -10.04 5.52
CA ALA A 41 16.19 -9.88 4.71
C ALA A 41 16.96 -11.19 4.49
N GLY A 42 16.67 -12.25 5.25
CA GLY A 42 17.40 -13.52 5.19
C GLY A 42 18.85 -13.41 5.70
N VAL A 43 19.12 -12.51 6.66
CA VAL A 43 20.47 -12.26 7.20
C VAL A 43 20.50 -12.38 8.72
N THR A 44 21.69 -12.49 9.29
CA THR A 44 21.87 -12.55 10.75
C THR A 44 21.49 -11.22 11.42
N PRO A 45 21.08 -11.20 12.72
CA PRO A 45 20.79 -9.96 13.45
C PRO A 45 21.96 -8.95 13.46
N GLN A 46 23.20 -9.45 13.51
CA GLN A 46 24.40 -8.62 13.44
C GLN A 46 24.53 -7.94 12.06
N THR A 47 24.31 -8.70 10.99
CA THR A 47 24.34 -8.17 9.61
C THR A 47 23.22 -7.17 9.38
N ALA A 48 22.00 -7.50 9.84
CA ALA A 48 20.85 -6.60 9.79
C ALA A 48 21.14 -5.28 10.52
N SER A 49 21.76 -5.32 11.70
CA SER A 49 22.12 -4.10 12.45
C SER A 49 23.05 -3.18 11.64
N GLY A 50 24.04 -3.74 10.94
CA GLY A 50 24.91 -2.98 10.05
C GLY A 50 24.16 -2.36 8.85
N HIS A 51 23.20 -3.09 8.26
CA HIS A 51 22.34 -2.55 7.22
C HIS A 51 21.42 -1.43 7.71
N LEU A 52 20.80 -1.61 8.88
CA LEU A 52 19.90 -0.63 9.48
C LEU A 52 20.64 0.67 9.85
N GLY A 53 21.88 0.58 10.34
CA GLY A 53 22.75 1.73 10.55
C GLY A 53 22.96 2.53 9.26
N LYS A 54 23.46 1.87 8.20
CA LYS A 54 23.68 2.51 6.89
C LYS A 54 22.43 3.18 6.32
N LEU A 55 21.28 2.52 6.43
CA LEU A 55 20.01 3.05 5.93
C LEU A 55 19.49 4.24 6.78
N THR A 56 19.75 4.24 8.08
CA THR A 56 19.40 5.35 8.99
C THR A 56 20.31 6.55 8.75
N ASP A 57 21.62 6.32 8.63
CA ASP A 57 22.61 7.36 8.31
C ASP A 57 22.32 8.02 6.95
N GLY A 58 21.88 7.20 5.98
CA GLY A 58 21.42 7.65 4.67
C GLY A 58 20.03 8.32 4.65
N ARG A 59 19.37 8.45 5.81
CA ARG A 59 18.01 9.01 5.97
C ARG A 59 16.94 8.31 5.13
N LEU A 60 17.13 7.02 4.85
CA LEU A 60 16.09 6.17 4.26
C LEU A 60 15.18 5.59 5.33
N LEU A 61 15.72 5.39 6.54
CA LEU A 61 14.97 4.92 7.71
C LEU A 61 14.99 5.96 8.84
N ASP A 62 13.94 5.90 9.65
CA ASP A 62 13.84 6.57 10.94
C ASP A 62 13.71 5.51 12.05
N LEU A 63 14.21 5.84 13.23
CA LEU A 63 14.27 4.95 14.39
C LEU A 63 13.43 5.51 15.53
N ALA A 64 12.38 4.77 15.90
CA ALA A 64 11.61 5.01 17.11
C ALA A 64 12.07 4.06 18.22
N VAL A 65 12.32 4.62 19.41
CA VAL A 65 12.66 3.84 20.61
C VAL A 65 11.42 3.77 21.49
N GLN A 66 10.94 2.55 21.76
CA GLN A 66 9.82 2.31 22.67
C GLN A 66 10.28 1.29 23.73
N GLY A 67 10.57 1.81 24.93
CA GLY A 67 11.18 1.02 26.00
C GLY A 67 12.53 0.44 25.56
N ARG A 68 12.68 -0.88 25.68
CA ARG A 68 13.90 -1.61 25.28
C ARG A 68 13.96 -1.95 23.79
N HIS A 69 12.86 -1.75 23.06
CA HIS A 69 12.75 -2.16 21.67
C HIS A 69 12.96 -0.97 20.73
N ARG A 70 13.70 -1.25 19.65
CA ARG A 70 14.01 -0.32 18.57
C ARG A 70 13.17 -0.70 17.35
N TYR A 71 12.38 0.25 16.87
CA TYR A 71 11.49 0.08 15.73
C TYR A 71 11.93 0.99 14.58
N TYR A 72 12.07 0.40 13.40
CA TYR A 72 12.48 1.11 12.20
C TYR A 72 11.28 1.30 11.28
N ARG A 73 11.21 2.47 10.65
CA ARG A 73 10.20 2.81 9.63
C ARG A 73 10.87 3.57 8.50
N LEU A 74 10.22 3.69 7.34
CA LEU A 74 10.69 4.59 6.29
C LEU A 74 10.74 6.02 6.84
N ALA A 75 11.80 6.76 6.52
CA ALA A 75 12.03 8.08 7.08
C ALA A 75 10.97 9.10 6.65
N SER A 76 10.36 8.91 5.48
CA SER A 76 9.31 9.79 4.96
C SER A 76 8.47 9.12 3.88
N VAL A 77 7.33 9.75 3.57
CA VAL A 77 6.49 9.39 2.42
C VAL A 77 7.24 9.56 1.10
N ASP A 78 8.18 10.51 1.01
CA ASP A 78 8.96 10.71 -0.21
C ASP A 78 9.96 9.58 -0.45
N VAL A 79 10.52 8.98 0.61
CA VAL A 79 11.31 7.74 0.49
C VAL A 79 10.44 6.60 -0.04
N ALA A 80 9.22 6.44 0.48
CA ALA A 80 8.29 5.41 -0.01
C ALA A 80 7.98 5.59 -1.50
N ARG A 81 7.69 6.83 -1.94
CA ARG A 81 7.44 7.15 -3.35
C ARG A 81 8.63 6.83 -4.25
N MET A 82 9.83 7.19 -3.82
CA MET A 82 11.07 6.88 -4.57
C MET A 82 11.24 5.37 -4.75
N LEU A 83 11.03 4.60 -3.67
CA LEU A 83 11.12 3.13 -3.72
C LEU A 83 10.06 2.52 -4.63
N GLU A 84 8.82 3.02 -4.59
CA GLU A 84 7.76 2.59 -5.50
C GLU A 84 8.10 2.86 -6.96
N GLY A 85 8.58 4.06 -7.28
CA GLY A 85 9.02 4.38 -8.63
C GLY A 85 10.15 3.46 -9.13
N LEU A 86 11.12 3.15 -8.26
CA LEU A 86 12.20 2.22 -8.59
C LEU A 86 11.68 0.78 -8.78
N MET A 87 10.73 0.31 -7.97
CA MET A 87 10.10 -0.99 -8.13
C MET A 87 9.30 -1.09 -9.42
N ALA A 88 8.53 -0.05 -9.76
CA ALA A 88 7.78 0.02 -11.01
C ALA A 88 8.71 0.02 -12.24
N PHE A 89 9.82 0.78 -12.18
CA PHE A 89 10.85 0.74 -13.22
C PHE A 89 11.50 -0.64 -13.35
N ALA A 90 11.84 -1.28 -12.23
CA ALA A 90 12.43 -2.62 -12.23
C ALA A 90 11.45 -3.71 -12.75
N ALA A 91 10.14 -3.52 -12.55
CA ALA A 91 9.11 -4.41 -13.08
C ALA A 91 8.94 -4.31 -14.61
N ASP A 92 9.41 -3.23 -15.23
CA ASP A 92 9.45 -3.08 -16.69
C ASP A 92 10.67 -3.76 -17.34
N GLY A 93 11.65 -4.18 -16.53
CA GLY A 93 12.79 -4.97 -17.00
C GLY A 93 12.42 -6.40 -17.39
N ALA A 94 13.41 -7.14 -17.91
CA ALA A 94 13.22 -8.54 -18.29
C ALA A 94 12.63 -9.36 -17.12
N PRO A 95 11.61 -10.21 -17.36
CA PRO A 95 10.99 -11.01 -16.30
C PRO A 95 12.06 -11.82 -15.58
N ARG A 96 12.12 -11.72 -14.26
CA ARG A 96 12.89 -12.70 -13.47
C ARG A 96 12.28 -14.06 -13.77
N HIS A 97 13.11 -15.03 -14.14
CA HIS A 97 12.71 -16.39 -14.55
C HIS A 97 12.19 -17.26 -13.38
N ARG A 98 11.56 -16.63 -12.39
CA ARG A 98 11.00 -17.29 -11.21
C ARG A 98 9.48 -17.23 -11.29
N PRO A 99 8.78 -18.37 -11.14
CA PRO A 99 7.32 -18.37 -11.06
C PRO A 99 6.84 -17.51 -9.89
N ARG A 100 5.72 -16.81 -10.08
CA ARG A 100 5.08 -16.01 -9.03
C ARG A 100 4.67 -16.94 -7.88
N SER A 101 4.99 -16.53 -6.67
CA SER A 101 4.53 -17.23 -5.46
C SER A 101 3.13 -16.76 -5.07
N ILE A 102 2.43 -17.53 -4.23
CA ILE A 102 1.13 -17.15 -3.65
C ILE A 102 1.21 -15.77 -2.96
N ARG A 103 2.36 -15.44 -2.36
CA ARG A 103 2.59 -14.14 -1.72
C ARG A 103 2.68 -13.01 -2.74
N ASP A 104 3.31 -13.26 -3.89
CA ASP A 104 3.39 -12.28 -4.98
C ASP A 104 2.00 -12.04 -5.58
N ASP A 105 1.20 -13.09 -5.74
CA ASP A 105 -0.17 -12.99 -6.24
C ASP A 105 -1.09 -12.25 -5.25
N ALA A 106 -0.95 -12.50 -3.94
CA ALA A 106 -1.66 -11.76 -2.92
C ALA A 106 -1.30 -10.26 -2.92
N LEU A 107 -0.01 -9.92 -3.09
CA LEU A 107 0.44 -8.54 -3.19
C LEU A 107 -0.03 -7.85 -4.48
N ALA A 108 -0.13 -8.59 -5.58
CA ALA A 108 -0.68 -8.09 -6.84
C ALA A 108 -2.20 -7.88 -6.76
N ALA A 109 -2.92 -8.75 -6.04
CA ALA A 109 -4.35 -8.64 -5.82
C ALA A 109 -4.69 -7.36 -5.04
N ALA A 110 -4.22 -7.25 -3.80
CA ALA A 110 -4.49 -6.10 -2.95
C ALA A 110 -3.39 -5.93 -1.90
N ARG A 111 -2.89 -4.70 -1.76
CA ARG A 111 -1.87 -4.35 -0.76
C ARG A 111 -1.97 -2.90 -0.33
N THR A 112 -1.19 -2.51 0.67
CA THR A 112 -0.88 -1.10 0.90
C THR A 112 0.44 -0.69 0.23
N CYS A 113 0.42 0.42 -0.49
CA CYS A 113 1.60 1.10 -1.03
C CYS A 113 1.98 2.25 -0.08
N TYR A 114 2.42 1.91 1.13
CA TYR A 114 2.51 2.78 2.29
C TYR A 114 1.15 3.01 2.97
N ASP A 115 0.52 4.16 2.77
CA ASP A 115 -0.70 4.59 3.47
C ASP A 115 -1.98 4.44 2.63
N HIS A 116 -1.87 4.08 1.37
CA HIS A 116 -2.99 3.96 0.43
C HIS A 116 -3.07 2.58 -0.22
N LEU A 117 -4.21 2.29 -0.86
CA LEU A 117 -4.50 1.01 -1.50
C LEU A 117 -3.80 0.88 -2.85
N ALA A 118 -3.26 -0.31 -3.10
CA ALA A 118 -2.52 -0.69 -4.29
C ALA A 118 -2.83 -2.14 -4.70
N GLY A 119 -2.22 -2.59 -5.79
CA GLY A 119 -2.59 -3.80 -6.51
C GLY A 119 -3.82 -3.57 -7.38
N ARG A 120 -4.40 -4.67 -7.88
CA ARG A 120 -5.64 -4.64 -8.68
C ARG A 120 -6.76 -3.90 -7.97
N LEU A 121 -6.91 -4.06 -6.66
CA LEU A 121 -7.92 -3.32 -5.89
C LEU A 121 -7.70 -1.80 -5.98
N GLY A 122 -6.47 -1.34 -5.74
CA GLY A 122 -6.14 0.09 -5.78
C GLY A 122 -6.35 0.71 -7.16
N VAL A 123 -5.99 -0.02 -8.22
CA VAL A 123 -6.20 0.40 -9.61
C VAL A 123 -7.68 0.39 -9.98
N ALA A 124 -8.42 -0.67 -9.64
CA ALA A 124 -9.85 -0.75 -9.91
C ALA A 124 -10.63 0.37 -9.23
N LEU A 125 -10.24 0.74 -8.00
CA LEU A 125 -10.81 1.87 -7.30
C LEU A 125 -10.50 3.21 -8.00
N ALA A 126 -9.26 3.39 -8.46
CA ALA A 126 -8.86 4.59 -9.21
C ALA A 126 -9.65 4.73 -10.52
N ASP A 127 -9.80 3.63 -11.26
CA ASP A 127 -10.60 3.56 -12.48
C ASP A 127 -12.07 3.91 -12.20
N ALA A 128 -12.64 3.31 -11.16
CA ALA A 128 -14.04 3.50 -10.79
C ALA A 128 -14.36 4.95 -10.38
N LEU A 129 -13.44 5.60 -9.64
CA LEU A 129 -13.56 7.01 -9.27
C LEU A 129 -13.37 7.93 -10.48
N THR A 130 -12.47 7.59 -11.40
CA THR A 130 -12.22 8.37 -12.62
C THR A 130 -13.41 8.27 -13.59
N ALA A 131 -13.92 7.06 -13.83
CA ALA A 131 -15.06 6.80 -14.70
C ALA A 131 -16.35 7.53 -14.24
N ARG A 132 -16.51 7.73 -12.93
CA ARG A 132 -17.64 8.48 -12.34
C ARG A 132 -17.40 9.99 -12.25
N GLY A 133 -16.25 10.48 -12.70
CA GLY A 133 -15.87 11.90 -12.66
C GLY A 133 -15.59 12.42 -11.24
N HIS A 134 -15.26 11.54 -10.29
CA HIS A 134 -14.84 11.92 -8.94
C HIS A 134 -13.38 12.34 -8.90
N LEU A 135 -12.54 11.72 -9.73
CA LEU A 135 -11.12 11.99 -9.85
C LEU A 135 -10.73 12.24 -11.31
N ILE A 136 -9.70 13.05 -11.50
CA ILE A 136 -8.96 13.15 -12.76
C ILE A 136 -7.51 12.81 -12.41
N LEU A 137 -7.01 11.69 -12.93
CA LEU A 137 -5.61 11.28 -12.80
C LEU A 137 -4.91 11.43 -14.15
N SER A 138 -3.76 12.09 -14.15
CA SER A 138 -2.84 12.14 -15.28
C SER A 138 -1.41 11.94 -14.78
N ASP A 139 -0.45 11.74 -15.68
CA ASP A 139 0.97 11.58 -15.32
C ASP A 139 1.52 12.80 -14.56
N ASP A 140 0.97 13.99 -14.82
CA ASP A 140 1.36 15.25 -14.20
C ASP A 140 0.67 15.54 -12.85
N GLY A 141 -0.31 14.73 -12.44
CA GLY A 141 -0.96 14.89 -11.16
C GLY A 141 -2.40 14.38 -11.06
N GLY A 142 -2.95 14.48 -9.85
CA GLY A 142 -4.31 14.07 -9.54
C GLY A 142 -5.14 15.26 -9.08
N THR A 143 -6.38 15.36 -9.56
CA THR A 143 -7.34 16.37 -9.14
C THR A 143 -8.61 15.71 -8.63
N LEU A 144 -8.98 16.03 -7.39
CA LEU A 144 -10.28 15.69 -6.82
C LEU A 144 -11.33 16.69 -7.28
N THR A 145 -12.37 16.22 -7.95
CA THR A 145 -13.47 17.08 -8.41
C THR A 145 -14.37 17.48 -7.24
N PRO A 146 -15.15 18.56 -7.35
CA PRO A 146 -16.13 18.93 -6.31
C PRO A 146 -17.11 17.79 -6.00
N ARG A 147 -17.57 17.07 -7.03
CA ARG A 147 -18.42 15.88 -6.88
C ARG A 147 -17.70 14.75 -6.16
N GLY A 148 -16.43 14.50 -6.50
CA GLY A 148 -15.59 13.53 -5.80
C GLY A 148 -15.40 13.87 -4.33
N ARG A 149 -15.17 15.14 -4.00
CA ARG A 149 -15.08 15.60 -2.62
C ARG A 149 -16.37 15.30 -1.85
N ALA A 150 -17.53 15.70 -2.38
CA ALA A 150 -18.80 15.45 -1.71
C ALA A 150 -19.02 13.95 -1.44
N HIS A 151 -18.77 13.12 -2.46
CA HIS A 151 -18.90 11.66 -2.35
C HIS A 151 -17.94 11.05 -1.30
N LEU A 152 -16.67 11.46 -1.30
CA LEU A 152 -15.70 10.96 -0.32
C LEU A 152 -15.99 11.47 1.10
N SER A 153 -16.48 12.70 1.25
CA SER A 153 -16.93 13.21 2.55
C SER A 153 -18.14 12.45 3.08
N GLU A 154 -19.11 12.13 2.22
CA GLU A 154 -20.26 11.26 2.58
C GLU A 154 -19.80 9.86 2.98
N PHE A 155 -18.80 9.30 2.30
CA PHE A 155 -18.17 8.03 2.67
C PHE A 155 -17.46 8.09 4.05
N GLY A 156 -17.06 9.28 4.50
CA GLY A 156 -16.39 9.51 5.78
C GLY A 156 -14.89 9.83 5.69
N ALA A 157 -14.41 10.24 4.51
CA ALA A 157 -13.06 10.75 4.32
C ALA A 157 -12.91 12.18 4.88
N ILE A 158 -11.85 12.42 5.65
CA ILE A 158 -11.58 13.72 6.28
C ILE A 158 -10.62 14.51 5.37
N LEU A 159 -11.17 15.38 4.53
CA LEU A 159 -10.40 16.14 3.55
C LEU A 159 -10.38 17.63 3.91
N PRO A 160 -9.20 18.27 4.09
CA PRO A 160 -9.10 19.64 4.56
C PRO A 160 -9.73 20.63 3.57
N ASP A 161 -10.35 21.69 4.08
CA ASP A 161 -10.97 22.72 3.26
C ASP A 161 -9.91 23.68 2.70
N GLY A 162 -9.99 23.96 1.39
CA GLY A 162 -9.18 25.01 0.74
C GLY A 162 -8.24 24.57 -0.38
N CYS A 163 -7.90 25.54 -1.25
CA CYS A 163 -7.21 25.32 -2.53
C CYS A 163 -5.67 25.20 -2.44
N ARG A 164 -5.05 25.46 -1.29
CA ARG A 164 -3.59 25.70 -1.23
C ARG A 164 -2.72 24.49 -1.57
N GLN A 165 -3.28 23.28 -1.60
CA GLN A 165 -2.56 22.05 -1.97
C GLN A 165 -3.40 21.08 -2.83
N ARG A 166 -4.25 21.57 -3.74
CA ARG A 166 -5.06 20.71 -4.64
C ARG A 166 -4.25 19.61 -5.36
N ARG A 167 -3.01 19.91 -5.77
CA ARG A 167 -2.07 18.96 -6.41
C ARG A 167 -1.39 17.96 -5.44
N GLN A 168 -1.55 18.13 -4.13
CA GLN A 168 -1.00 17.20 -3.13
C GLN A 168 -2.07 16.34 -2.46
N LEU A 169 -3.35 16.73 -2.56
CA LEU A 169 -4.47 15.98 -2.00
C LEU A 169 -4.67 14.63 -2.70
N CYS A 170 -4.64 14.64 -4.03
CA CYS A 170 -4.71 13.43 -4.85
C CYS A 170 -3.44 13.36 -5.68
N LYS A 171 -2.70 12.25 -5.56
CA LYS A 171 -1.50 12.02 -6.36
C LYS A 171 -1.63 10.69 -7.10
N PRO A 172 -1.38 10.65 -8.41
CA PRO A 172 -1.22 9.38 -9.11
C PRO A 172 0.00 8.67 -8.52
N CYS A 173 -0.16 7.40 -8.16
CA CYS A 173 0.94 6.57 -7.71
C CYS A 173 0.98 5.31 -8.59
N LEU A 174 2.15 5.02 -9.17
CA LEU A 174 2.29 3.99 -10.19
C LEU A 174 2.37 2.64 -9.52
N ASP A 175 1.40 1.78 -9.81
CA ASP A 175 1.41 0.43 -9.28
C ASP A 175 2.44 -0.44 -10.00
N TRP A 176 3.42 -1.00 -9.29
CA TRP A 176 4.43 -1.85 -9.93
C TRP A 176 3.87 -3.17 -10.46
N SER A 177 2.81 -3.74 -9.86
CA SER A 177 2.27 -5.04 -10.27
C SER A 177 1.33 -4.91 -11.46
N GLU A 178 0.52 -3.85 -11.47
CA GLU A 178 -0.46 -3.58 -12.54
C GLU A 178 0.07 -2.65 -13.62
N ARG A 179 1.16 -1.92 -13.36
CA ARG A 179 1.73 -0.89 -14.24
C ARG A 179 0.72 0.21 -14.61
N ARG A 180 -0.15 0.54 -13.66
CA ARG A 180 -1.26 1.48 -13.81
C ARG A 180 -1.36 2.39 -12.59
N TRP A 181 -1.95 3.56 -12.79
CA TRP A 181 -2.10 4.54 -11.71
C TRP A 181 -3.16 4.10 -10.70
N HIS A 182 -2.80 4.13 -9.41
CA HIS A 182 -3.75 4.09 -8.30
C HIS A 182 -3.78 5.43 -7.55
N VAL A 183 -4.73 5.58 -6.61
CA VAL A 183 -4.94 6.83 -5.87
C VAL A 183 -4.02 6.89 -4.65
N GLY A 184 -3.00 7.75 -4.71
CA GLY A 184 -2.14 8.11 -3.59
C GLY A 184 -2.42 9.52 -3.04
N GLY A 185 -1.62 9.93 -2.07
CA GLY A 185 -1.81 11.21 -1.35
C GLY A 185 -2.89 11.10 -0.28
N LEU A 186 -3.35 12.25 0.24
CA LEU A 186 -4.33 12.28 1.33
C LEU A 186 -5.64 11.60 0.96
N VAL A 187 -6.10 11.73 -0.28
CA VAL A 187 -7.31 11.06 -0.77
C VAL A 187 -7.15 9.54 -0.69
N GLY A 188 -6.04 9.00 -1.18
CA GLY A 188 -5.75 7.57 -1.10
C GLY A 188 -5.66 7.07 0.34
N ALA A 189 -4.99 7.85 1.20
CA ALA A 189 -4.83 7.52 2.61
C ALA A 189 -6.17 7.52 3.37
N GLU A 190 -7.04 8.50 3.13
CA GLU A 190 -8.34 8.58 3.78
C GLU A 190 -9.31 7.50 3.31
N ILE A 191 -9.26 7.11 2.03
CA ILE A 191 -10.05 5.97 1.55
C ILE A 191 -9.57 4.69 2.23
N ALA A 192 -8.26 4.45 2.26
CA ALA A 192 -7.70 3.28 2.93
C ALA A 192 -8.10 3.25 4.41
N ARG A 193 -7.89 4.35 5.15
CA ARG A 193 -8.25 4.48 6.57
C ARG A 193 -9.71 4.10 6.79
N ARG A 194 -10.63 4.70 6.01
CA ARG A 194 -12.06 4.48 6.18
C ARG A 194 -12.47 3.04 5.85
N CYS A 195 -11.89 2.43 4.82
CA CYS A 195 -12.13 1.01 4.51
C CYS A 195 -11.66 0.08 5.63
N PHE A 196 -10.51 0.35 6.26
CA PHE A 196 -10.06 -0.41 7.45
C PHE A 196 -11.00 -0.21 8.64
N GLU A 197 -11.45 1.03 8.91
CA GLU A 197 -12.39 1.31 10.01
C GLU A 197 -13.75 0.65 9.86
N LEU A 198 -14.23 0.53 8.62
CA LEU A 198 -15.48 -0.14 8.30
C LEU A 198 -15.36 -1.68 8.31
N GLY A 199 -14.16 -2.22 8.55
CA GLY A 199 -13.91 -3.67 8.48
C GLY A 199 -14.00 -4.24 7.07
N TRP A 200 -13.91 -3.40 6.04
CA TRP A 200 -13.94 -3.84 4.64
C TRP A 200 -12.61 -4.47 4.22
N LEU A 201 -11.54 -4.02 4.85
CA LEU A 201 -10.18 -4.46 4.57
C LEU A 201 -9.51 -4.91 5.86
N GLU A 202 -8.76 -5.99 5.76
CA GLU A 202 -7.97 -6.56 6.86
C GLU A 202 -6.52 -6.72 6.41
N ARG A 203 -5.56 -6.41 7.28
CA ARG A 203 -4.14 -6.63 6.98
C ARG A 203 -3.82 -8.11 7.12
N ALA A 204 -3.05 -8.65 6.18
CA ALA A 204 -2.46 -9.97 6.35
C ALA A 204 -1.54 -9.98 7.59
N LYS A 205 -1.36 -11.16 8.20
CA LYS A 205 -0.51 -11.33 9.39
C LYS A 205 0.94 -10.90 9.16
N GLU A 206 1.41 -11.01 7.92
CA GLU A 206 2.78 -10.64 7.55
C GLU A 206 2.81 -9.80 6.26
N GLY A 207 3.57 -8.71 6.32
CA GLY A 207 3.84 -7.85 5.17
C GLY A 207 2.70 -6.89 4.84
N ARG A 208 2.55 -6.59 3.54
CA ARG A 208 1.74 -5.47 3.04
C ARG A 208 0.44 -5.90 2.35
N ALA A 209 0.22 -7.21 2.22
CA ALA A 209 -0.97 -7.74 1.59
C ALA A 209 -2.20 -7.42 2.46
N ILE A 210 -3.34 -7.23 1.81
CA ILE A 210 -4.62 -6.98 2.48
C ILE A 210 -5.67 -7.92 1.92
N HIS A 211 -6.64 -8.27 2.76
CA HIS A 211 -7.79 -9.08 2.40
C HIS A 211 -9.04 -8.22 2.39
N VAL A 212 -9.92 -8.48 1.43
CA VAL A 212 -11.25 -7.86 1.37
C VAL A 212 -12.23 -8.81 2.05
N SER A 213 -12.96 -8.31 3.05
CA SER A 213 -14.02 -9.07 3.73
C SER A 213 -15.28 -9.17 2.84
N ARG A 214 -16.23 -10.02 3.20
CA ARG A 214 -17.50 -10.13 2.45
C ARG A 214 -18.31 -8.83 2.49
N GLU A 215 -18.30 -8.18 3.66
CA GLU A 215 -18.86 -6.85 3.86
C GLU A 215 -18.13 -5.83 2.99
N GLY A 216 -16.80 -5.96 2.89
CA GLY A 216 -15.96 -5.14 2.02
C GLY A 216 -16.30 -5.27 0.55
N GLU A 217 -16.56 -6.48 0.04
CA GLU A 217 -16.99 -6.69 -1.35
C GLU A 217 -18.28 -5.94 -1.65
N THR A 218 -19.27 -6.09 -0.77
CA THR A 218 -20.57 -5.42 -0.89
C THR A 218 -20.42 -3.90 -0.77
N GLY A 219 -19.59 -3.45 0.17
CA GLY A 219 -19.32 -2.04 0.42
C GLY A 219 -18.61 -1.35 -0.75
N LEU A 220 -17.54 -1.95 -1.25
CA LEU A 220 -16.78 -1.46 -2.41
C LEU A 220 -17.65 -1.37 -3.66
N LEU A 221 -18.49 -2.38 -3.89
CA LEU A 221 -19.45 -2.36 -5.00
C LEU A 221 -20.52 -1.28 -4.81
N ARG A 222 -21.09 -1.11 -3.62
CA ARG A 222 -22.15 -0.11 -3.40
C ARG A 222 -21.64 1.32 -3.44
N THR A 223 -20.51 1.59 -2.79
CA THR A 223 -19.98 2.95 -2.66
C THR A 223 -19.21 3.37 -3.90
N PHE A 224 -18.30 2.53 -4.37
CA PHE A 224 -17.40 2.88 -5.47
C PHE A 224 -17.75 2.17 -6.78
N GLY A 225 -18.61 1.16 -6.76
CA GLY A 225 -18.92 0.34 -7.93
C GLY A 225 -17.74 -0.48 -8.42
N VAL A 226 -16.89 -0.94 -7.49
CA VAL A 226 -15.81 -1.87 -7.74
C VAL A 226 -16.32 -3.28 -7.49
N ASP A 227 -16.40 -4.10 -8.53
CA ASP A 227 -16.69 -5.52 -8.41
C ASP A 227 -15.41 -6.28 -8.06
N TRP A 228 -15.17 -6.47 -6.76
CA TRP A 228 -14.01 -7.23 -6.29
C TRP A 228 -14.11 -8.71 -6.68
N PHE A 229 -15.32 -9.28 -6.68
CA PHE A 229 -15.53 -10.69 -6.99
C PHE A 229 -15.15 -10.98 -8.46
N GLY A 230 -15.59 -10.13 -9.38
CA GLY A 230 -15.29 -10.23 -10.82
C GLY A 230 -13.85 -9.88 -11.19
N THR A 231 -13.09 -9.22 -10.31
CA THR A 231 -11.68 -8.84 -10.56
C THR A 231 -10.68 -9.87 -10.05
N ARG A 232 -11.13 -10.93 -9.36
CA ARG A 232 -10.27 -12.01 -8.85
C ARG A 232 -9.66 -12.87 -9.95
N THR A 233 -8.43 -13.33 -9.72
CA THR A 233 -7.75 -14.32 -10.59
C THR A 233 -7.58 -15.65 -9.87
N GLN A 234 -7.32 -16.70 -10.66
CA GLN A 234 -7.04 -18.06 -10.20
C GLN A 234 -5.65 -18.11 -9.50
N GLY A 235 -5.58 -17.55 -8.29
CA GLY A 235 -4.34 -17.32 -7.53
C GLY A 235 -4.53 -16.43 -6.32
N ASP A 236 -5.67 -15.74 -6.23
CA ASP A 236 -5.97 -14.81 -5.14
C ASP A 236 -6.22 -15.55 -3.83
N PRO A 237 -5.77 -14.99 -2.69
CA PRO A 237 -6.00 -15.62 -1.39
C PRO A 237 -7.50 -15.86 -1.15
N PRO A 238 -7.87 -16.99 -0.50
CA PRO A 238 -9.26 -17.26 -0.15
C PRO A 238 -9.82 -16.12 0.70
N LEU A 239 -11.12 -15.88 0.60
CA LEU A 239 -11.81 -14.96 1.51
C LEU A 239 -11.56 -15.42 2.95
N SER A 240 -11.31 -14.48 3.87
CA SER A 240 -11.07 -14.82 5.27
C SER A 240 -12.25 -15.66 5.79
N PRO A 241 -12.02 -16.85 6.38
CA PRO A 241 -13.10 -17.73 6.84
C PRO A 241 -13.92 -17.22 8.04
N GLU A 242 -13.63 -16.03 8.59
CA GLU A 242 -14.17 -15.60 9.90
C GLU A 242 -15.52 -14.85 9.88
N ALA A 243 -16.27 -14.89 8.77
CA ALA A 243 -17.65 -14.36 8.71
C ALA A 243 -18.71 -15.41 8.31
N VAL A 244 -18.46 -16.70 8.61
CA VAL A 244 -19.48 -17.76 8.49
C VAL A 244 -20.03 -18.10 9.88
N GLY A 245 -21.15 -17.46 10.22
CA GLY A 245 -21.97 -17.71 11.42
C GLY A 245 -22.60 -16.39 11.87
N LEU A 246 -23.85 -16.06 11.55
CA LEU A 246 -25.07 -16.81 11.85
C LEU A 246 -26.15 -16.46 10.80
N ALA A 247 -26.48 -17.40 9.92
CA ALA A 247 -27.73 -17.40 9.18
C ALA A 247 -28.17 -18.86 9.00
N GLY A 248 -29.31 -19.21 9.62
CA GLY A 248 -29.90 -20.56 9.70
C GLY A 248 -29.59 -21.20 11.06
N ASP A 249 -30.54 -21.48 11.95
CA ASP A 249 -31.85 -22.04 11.70
C ASP A 249 -32.95 -21.43 12.59
N LEU A 250 -33.92 -20.79 11.94
CA LEU A 250 -35.31 -20.84 12.38
C LEU A 250 -35.84 -22.24 12.02
N LYS A 251 -35.96 -23.12 13.01
CA LYS A 251 -36.96 -24.20 12.99
C LYS A 251 -37.85 -24.06 14.21
N LEU A 252 -39.06 -23.58 13.91
CA LEU A 252 -40.26 -23.77 14.72
C LEU A 252 -40.73 -25.23 14.61
N ASP A 253 -41.47 -25.63 15.64
CA ASP A 253 -42.42 -26.76 15.72
C ASP A 253 -41.86 -28.17 16.03
N HIS A 254 -41.84 -28.57 17.31
CA HIS A 254 -43.00 -29.13 18.04
C HIS A 254 -42.74 -29.22 19.55
#